data_AF-A0A804IA87-F1
#
_entry.id   AF-A0A804IA87-F1
#
_cell.length_a   1.000
_cell.length_b   1.000
_cell.length_c   1.000
_cell.angle_alpha   90.00
_cell.angle_beta   90.00
_cell.angle_gamma   90.00
#
_symmetry.space_group_name_H-M   'P 1'
#
loop_
_entity.id
_entity.type
_entity.pdbx_description
1 polymer ?
#
loop_
_entity_poly.entity_id
_entity_poly.type
_entity_poly.pdbx_seq_one_letter_code
_entity_poly.pdbx_strand_id
1 'polypeptide(L)'
;MKRMVSRKSHSWWWDSHISRKNSKWLEENLEKMDRSVKQMLKLIEEEGESFAKKAEVYYQRRPELISQVEDFYRMYRALAERYDQVTGDLRKNIRSELRSQVSGSGSDHVSDPPSPSSIHSLEVTPESKPQPPKPSPRAAGFDFFLGSGGSSDLSRKGSDGSYSSSSECDSESEFDDGNEVNGDGISSSLQQKIHELEDELRETREKVKRQGEKICHDHCNSKILALEEELSTANEKLHCAETEIMVLKNKLEETNISLETMETELRSEKEKVLNLDEHVAMLQNAVLAYKYEILVLKEATEVTTKQFQTELLNRDIQLAECKTELVNSKEKFLQQKSSLEAGIAYLEGVNMELKEETEKMLLEKLSLESHLSELQVVIQELQVSTSSSIENVSREKLALEAEVLALSQSNASLEGKINILDDQVRQLDADRIQACEESGKHITELNKKLDALKLRVDMLTAEKDQLTAKVDSLTNNVRSRDGQIIQMDEQLHRLQLENAKLIIELEEARKASLDLKSRMKDLEEEVDKQKVVISDGAEGKREAIRQLCFSLEHYRDGYHQLRQLLQCHRRSPIAAS
;
A
#
# COMPACT_ATOMS: atom_id res chain seq x y z
N MET A 1 -21.81 20.32 -30.98
CA MET A 1 -22.21 19.03 -30.37
C MET A 1 -23.28 19.28 -29.32
N LYS A 2 -24.40 18.55 -29.31
CA LYS A 2 -25.38 18.53 -28.20
C LYS A 2 -25.24 17.20 -27.47
N ARG A 3 -25.19 17.20 -26.13
CA ARG A 3 -25.15 15.95 -25.33
C ARG A 3 -26.53 15.29 -25.38
N MET A 4 -26.58 14.01 -25.72
CA MET A 4 -27.78 13.19 -25.47
C MET A 4 -27.79 12.78 -24.00
N VAL A 5 -28.91 13.01 -23.32
CA VAL A 5 -29.13 12.52 -21.95
C VAL A 5 -29.60 11.07 -22.03
N SER A 6 -28.84 10.14 -21.46
CA SER A 6 -29.23 8.73 -21.42
C SER A 6 -30.44 8.54 -20.50
N ARG A 7 -31.53 8.00 -21.06
CA ARG A 7 -32.68 7.49 -20.30
C ARG A 7 -32.23 6.21 -19.59
N LYS A 8 -31.90 6.30 -18.30
CA LYS A 8 -31.65 5.12 -17.47
C LYS A 8 -32.92 4.31 -17.31
N SER A 9 -32.85 3.00 -17.58
CA SER A 9 -33.88 2.04 -17.17
C SER A 9 -34.00 2.07 -15.64
N HIS A 10 -35.21 2.25 -15.11
CA HIS A 10 -35.47 2.30 -13.66
C HIS A 10 -36.51 1.25 -13.28
N SER A 11 -36.11 0.35 -12.37
CA SER A 11 -36.93 -0.73 -11.84
C SER A 11 -38.09 -0.15 -11.04
N TRP A 12 -39.33 -0.39 -11.48
CA TRP A 12 -40.54 0.28 -10.95
C TRP A 12 -40.70 0.24 -9.42
N TRP A 13 -40.22 -0.81 -8.73
CA TRP A 13 -40.32 -0.90 -7.26
C TRP A 13 -39.39 0.06 -6.50
N TRP A 14 -38.31 0.53 -7.12
CA TRP A 14 -37.40 1.51 -6.52
C TRP A 14 -37.95 2.95 -6.63
N ASP A 15 -38.61 3.28 -7.74
CA ASP A 15 -39.09 4.65 -8.02
C ASP A 15 -40.37 5.02 -7.24
N SER A 16 -41.03 4.05 -6.59
CA SER A 16 -42.15 4.33 -5.67
C SER A 16 -41.70 4.70 -4.25
N HIS A 17 -40.59 4.12 -3.75
CA HIS A 17 -40.19 4.25 -2.33
C HIS A 17 -38.83 4.91 -2.09
N ILE A 18 -37.92 4.91 -3.08
CA ILE A 18 -36.56 5.47 -2.95
C ILE A 18 -36.24 6.43 -4.13
N SER A 19 -37.28 7.02 -4.74
CA SER A 19 -37.09 8.07 -5.74
C SER A 19 -36.58 9.36 -5.12
N ARG A 20 -35.71 10.07 -5.84
CA ARG A 20 -35.17 11.39 -5.46
C ARG A 20 -36.25 12.39 -5.04
N LYS A 21 -37.45 12.30 -5.62
CA LYS A 21 -38.55 13.23 -5.38
C LYS A 21 -39.18 13.16 -3.98
N ASN A 22 -39.04 12.04 -3.27
CA ASN A 22 -39.79 11.80 -2.02
C ASN A 22 -38.92 11.82 -0.75
N SER A 23 -37.59 11.79 -0.85
CA SER A 23 -36.69 11.78 0.32
C SER A 23 -35.69 12.95 0.26
N LYS A 24 -36.10 14.10 0.81
CA LYS A 24 -35.23 15.28 0.97
C LYS A 24 -33.92 14.95 1.70
N TRP A 25 -33.99 14.06 2.69
CA TRP A 25 -32.81 13.60 3.44
C TRP A 25 -31.79 12.87 2.54
N LEU A 26 -32.26 12.04 1.60
CA LEU A 26 -31.39 11.34 0.65
C LEU A 26 -30.76 12.32 -0.35
N GLU A 27 -31.52 13.30 -0.83
CA GLU A 27 -31.01 14.36 -1.72
C GLU A 27 -29.95 15.23 -1.02
N GLU A 28 -30.24 15.70 0.20
CA GLU A 28 -29.26 16.42 1.04
C GLU A 28 -28.01 15.57 1.37
N ASN A 29 -28.17 14.28 1.65
CA ASN A 29 -27.05 13.40 2.00
C ASN A 29 -26.13 13.19 0.77
N LEU A 30 -26.72 12.91 -0.39
CA LEU A 30 -25.98 12.81 -1.66
C LEU A 30 -25.30 14.13 -2.04
N GLU A 31 -25.92 15.28 -1.78
CA GLU A 31 -25.28 16.59 -2.00
C GLU A 31 -24.14 16.86 -1.01
N LYS A 32 -24.28 16.46 0.27
CA LYS A 32 -23.19 16.54 1.27
C LYS A 32 -22.00 15.65 0.86
N MET A 33 -22.27 14.44 0.37
CA MET A 33 -21.23 13.53 -0.16
C MET A 33 -20.57 14.07 -1.44
N ASP A 34 -21.34 14.61 -2.40
CA ASP A 34 -20.82 15.24 -3.63
C ASP A 34 -19.97 16.49 -3.33
N ARG A 35 -20.37 17.31 -2.35
CA ARG A 35 -19.57 18.44 -1.85
C ARG A 35 -18.26 17.98 -1.20
N SER A 36 -18.30 16.91 -0.38
CA SER A 36 -17.09 16.30 0.20
C SER A 36 -16.14 15.75 -0.87
N VAL A 37 -16.64 15.05 -1.90
CA VAL A 37 -15.81 14.59 -3.03
C VAL A 37 -15.14 15.76 -3.76
N LYS A 38 -15.87 16.88 -3.97
CA LYS A 38 -15.32 18.09 -4.58
C LYS A 38 -14.28 18.81 -3.70
N GLN A 39 -14.33 18.66 -2.38
CA GLN A 39 -13.29 19.15 -1.48
C GLN A 39 -12.05 18.24 -1.51
N MET A 40 -12.23 16.92 -1.48
CA MET A 40 -11.14 15.95 -1.58
C MET A 40 -10.38 16.07 -2.91
N LEU A 41 -11.10 16.26 -4.02
CA LEU A 41 -10.47 16.51 -5.33
C LEU A 41 -9.62 17.79 -5.31
N LYS A 42 -10.10 18.90 -4.74
CA LYS A 42 -9.33 20.15 -4.62
C LYS A 42 -8.10 20.07 -3.73
N LEU A 43 -8.04 19.14 -2.78
CA LEU A 43 -6.81 18.90 -2.02
C LEU A 43 -5.72 18.24 -2.89
N ILE A 44 -6.12 17.45 -3.89
CA ILE A 44 -5.26 16.72 -4.83
C ILE A 44 -4.94 17.57 -6.06
N GLU A 45 -5.92 18.33 -6.56
CA GLU A 45 -5.84 19.24 -7.70
C GLU A 45 -5.43 20.65 -7.23
N GLU A 46 -4.12 20.91 -7.08
CA GLU A 46 -3.51 22.15 -7.61
C GLU A 46 -1.97 22.20 -7.55
N GLU A 47 -1.46 23.18 -8.27
CA GLU A 47 -0.13 23.32 -8.85
C GLU A 47 1.06 23.37 -7.89
N GLY A 48 2.11 22.62 -8.25
CA GLY A 48 3.48 22.90 -7.86
C GLY A 48 4.37 22.87 -9.10
N GLU A 49 4.99 24.00 -9.43
CA GLU A 49 5.82 24.20 -10.65
C GLU A 49 7.04 23.25 -10.74
N SER A 50 7.38 22.56 -9.65
CA SER A 50 8.47 21.59 -9.56
C SER A 50 8.06 20.40 -8.70
N PHE A 51 8.58 19.21 -9.04
CA PHE A 51 8.24 17.94 -8.40
C PHE A 51 8.44 17.95 -6.87
N ALA A 52 9.54 18.51 -6.39
CA ALA A 52 9.82 18.61 -4.95
C ALA A 52 8.74 19.42 -4.20
N LYS A 53 8.32 20.56 -4.77
CA LYS A 53 7.28 21.42 -4.22
C LYS A 53 5.90 20.75 -4.25
N LYS A 54 5.63 19.96 -5.30
CA LYS A 54 4.40 19.13 -5.40
C LYS A 54 4.37 18.02 -4.33
N ALA A 55 5.51 17.38 -4.05
CA ALA A 55 5.62 16.39 -2.99
C ALA A 55 5.44 17.02 -1.60
N GLU A 56 6.06 18.17 -1.34
CA GLU A 56 5.92 18.93 -0.09
C GLU A 56 4.46 19.33 0.18
N VAL A 57 3.79 19.94 -0.80
CA VAL A 57 2.36 20.31 -0.71
C VAL A 57 1.48 19.08 -0.49
N TYR A 58 1.77 17.96 -1.15
CA TYR A 58 1.05 16.70 -0.92
C TYR A 58 1.18 16.22 0.53
N TYR A 59 2.40 16.19 1.09
CA TYR A 59 2.59 15.76 2.48
C TYR A 59 1.96 16.71 3.50
N GLN A 60 1.91 18.03 3.22
CA GLN A 60 1.21 18.99 4.06
C GLN A 60 -0.33 18.84 3.99
N ARG A 61 -0.91 18.59 2.82
CA ARG A 61 -2.37 18.40 2.64
C ARG A 61 -2.87 16.99 3.01
N ARG A 62 -1.98 16.00 3.09
CA ARG A 62 -2.31 14.59 3.37
C ARG A 62 -3.17 14.37 4.64
N PRO A 63 -2.92 15.04 5.80
CA PRO A 63 -3.76 14.87 6.98
C PRO A 63 -5.20 15.37 6.77
N GLU A 64 -5.37 16.51 6.07
CA GLU A 64 -6.69 17.07 5.77
C GLU A 64 -7.46 16.17 4.80
N LEU A 65 -6.78 15.63 3.79
CA LEU A 65 -7.36 14.65 2.86
C LEU A 65 -7.81 13.37 3.57
N ILE A 66 -7.01 12.86 4.52
CA ILE A 66 -7.40 11.69 5.35
C ILE A 66 -8.66 12.01 6.17
N SER A 67 -8.73 13.18 6.80
CA SER A 67 -9.92 13.59 7.56
C SER A 67 -11.18 13.64 6.68
N GLN A 68 -11.08 14.22 5.48
CA GLN A 68 -12.22 14.29 4.56
C GLN A 68 -12.65 12.90 4.02
N VAL A 69 -11.70 11.97 3.83
CA VAL A 69 -11.99 10.57 3.47
C VAL A 69 -12.69 9.83 4.62
N GLU A 70 -12.26 10.05 5.87
CA GLU A 70 -12.93 9.48 7.04
C GLU A 70 -14.37 10.00 7.19
N ASP A 71 -14.59 11.32 7.05
CA ASP A 71 -15.93 11.91 7.12
C ASP A 71 -16.83 11.45 5.96
N PHE A 72 -16.26 11.28 4.76
CA PHE A 72 -16.97 10.67 3.63
C PHE A 72 -17.39 9.22 3.94
N TYR A 73 -16.50 8.42 4.54
CA TYR A 73 -16.82 7.05 4.95
C TYR A 73 -17.89 7.00 6.06
N ARG A 74 -17.86 7.95 7.02
CA ARG A 74 -18.90 8.11 8.05
C ARG A 74 -20.27 8.45 7.43
N MET A 75 -20.31 9.35 6.45
CA MET A 75 -21.54 9.68 5.71
C MET A 75 -22.07 8.48 4.91
N TYR A 76 -21.18 7.74 4.23
CA TYR A 76 -21.53 6.52 3.50
C TYR A 76 -22.08 5.40 4.42
N ARG A 77 -21.45 5.17 5.58
CA ARG A 77 -21.94 4.24 6.61
C ARG A 77 -23.35 4.59 7.07
N ALA A 78 -23.57 5.84 7.47
CA ALA A 78 -24.88 6.31 7.90
C ALA A 78 -25.95 6.21 6.80
N LEU A 79 -25.57 6.35 5.53
CA LEU A 79 -26.45 6.13 4.39
C LEU A 79 -26.82 4.65 4.20
N ALA A 80 -25.84 3.75 4.26
CA ALA A 80 -26.07 2.30 4.16
C ALA A 80 -26.93 1.78 5.32
N GLU A 81 -26.60 2.15 6.56
CA GLU A 81 -27.36 1.78 7.76
C GLU A 81 -28.83 2.21 7.68
N ARG A 82 -29.10 3.42 7.15
CA ARG A 82 -30.48 3.92 6.97
C ARG A 82 -31.21 3.25 5.80
N TYR A 83 -30.48 2.84 4.77
CA TYR A 83 -31.03 2.02 3.68
C TYR A 83 -31.42 0.62 4.16
N ASP A 84 -30.58 -0.03 4.99
CA ASP A 84 -30.87 -1.32 5.59
C ASP A 84 -32.03 -1.26 6.61
N GLN A 85 -32.15 -0.15 7.36
CA GLN A 85 -33.32 0.11 8.21
C GLN A 85 -34.61 0.17 7.37
N VAL A 86 -34.67 1.02 6.34
CA VAL A 86 -35.85 1.14 5.45
C VAL A 86 -36.17 -0.18 4.74
N THR A 87 -35.16 -0.88 4.24
CA THR A 87 -35.32 -2.17 3.55
C THR A 87 -35.72 -3.29 4.52
N GLY A 88 -35.21 -3.27 5.75
CA GLY A 88 -35.56 -4.20 6.81
C GLY A 88 -36.99 -4.01 7.30
N ASP A 89 -37.41 -2.76 7.53
CA ASP A 89 -38.77 -2.42 7.95
C ASP A 89 -39.79 -2.70 6.85
N LEU A 90 -39.45 -2.46 5.58
CA LEU A 90 -40.27 -2.89 4.45
C LEU A 90 -40.49 -4.42 4.45
N ARG A 91 -39.46 -5.23 4.73
CA ARG A 91 -39.60 -6.69 4.87
C ARG A 91 -40.43 -7.09 6.09
N LYS A 92 -40.31 -6.37 7.23
CA LYS A 92 -41.16 -6.60 8.43
C LYS A 92 -42.63 -6.30 8.13
N ASN A 93 -42.91 -5.22 7.41
CA ASN A 93 -44.27 -4.82 7.02
C ASN A 93 -44.88 -5.85 6.06
N ILE A 94 -44.20 -6.20 4.96
CA ILE A 94 -44.68 -7.24 4.02
C ILE A 94 -44.92 -8.59 4.73
N ARG A 95 -44.03 -8.99 5.65
CA ARG A 95 -44.20 -10.21 6.46
C ARG A 95 -45.38 -10.12 7.44
N SER A 96 -45.72 -8.92 7.92
CA SER A 96 -46.88 -8.69 8.80
C SER A 96 -48.19 -8.64 8.01
N GLU A 97 -48.17 -8.06 6.80
CA GLU A 97 -49.28 -8.03 5.84
C GLU A 97 -49.70 -9.45 5.40
N LEU A 98 -48.74 -10.31 5.02
CA LEU A 98 -49.04 -11.72 4.75
C LEU A 98 -49.56 -12.44 6.00
N ARG A 99 -49.03 -12.12 7.19
CA ARG A 99 -49.44 -12.77 8.44
C ARG A 99 -50.84 -12.34 8.90
N SER A 100 -51.34 -11.16 8.51
CA SER A 100 -52.74 -10.79 8.74
C SER A 100 -53.69 -11.45 7.75
N GLN A 101 -53.27 -11.66 6.50
CA GLN A 101 -54.08 -12.36 5.49
C GLN A 101 -54.15 -13.89 5.68
N VAL A 102 -53.10 -14.54 6.20
CA VAL A 102 -53.01 -16.01 6.33
C VAL A 102 -53.68 -16.55 7.62
N SER A 103 -54.50 -15.75 8.31
CA SER A 103 -55.27 -16.19 9.50
C SER A 103 -56.63 -16.83 9.17
N GLY A 104 -56.86 -17.27 7.92
CA GLY A 104 -58.21 -17.54 7.40
C GLY A 104 -58.38 -18.65 6.35
N SER A 105 -57.50 -19.66 6.29
CA SER A 105 -57.78 -20.98 5.69
C SER A 105 -56.75 -22.02 6.17
N GLY A 106 -56.99 -23.32 6.00
CA GLY A 106 -56.12 -24.38 6.54
C GLY A 106 -56.11 -25.69 5.75
N SER A 107 -55.64 -26.77 6.40
CA SER A 107 -55.57 -28.17 5.93
C SER A 107 -54.38 -28.54 5.01
N ASP A 108 -53.33 -29.03 5.69
CA ASP A 108 -52.71 -30.38 5.51
C ASP A 108 -51.75 -30.78 4.37
N HIS A 109 -50.65 -31.41 4.84
CA HIS A 109 -49.78 -32.45 4.25
C HIS A 109 -49.15 -32.30 2.84
N VAL A 110 -47.80 -32.28 2.82
CA VAL A 110 -46.90 -33.42 2.52
C VAL A 110 -45.56 -33.19 3.25
N SER A 111 -44.76 -34.23 3.49
CA SER A 111 -43.53 -34.19 4.33
C SER A 111 -42.20 -34.16 3.56
N ASP A 112 -41.17 -33.58 4.20
CA ASP A 112 -39.71 -33.75 4.01
C ASP A 112 -39.25 -35.24 4.21
N PRO A 113 -37.96 -35.67 4.08
CA PRO A 113 -36.66 -34.93 4.12
C PRO A 113 -35.59 -35.49 3.11
N PRO A 114 -34.23 -35.35 3.27
CA PRO A 114 -33.42 -34.62 4.26
C PRO A 114 -32.22 -33.77 3.74
N SER A 115 -31.65 -32.98 4.66
CA SER A 115 -30.38 -32.23 4.52
C SER A 115 -29.27 -32.79 5.42
N PRO A 116 -27.97 -32.48 5.18
CA PRO A 116 -26.88 -32.78 6.11
C PRO A 116 -26.40 -31.55 6.92
N SER A 117 -26.31 -31.72 8.25
CA SER A 117 -25.35 -31.15 9.25
C SER A 117 -24.80 -29.70 9.18
N SER A 118 -24.43 -28.98 10.24
CA SER A 118 -24.77 -28.89 11.69
C SER A 118 -23.55 -28.37 12.50
N ILE A 119 -23.58 -27.12 12.98
CA ILE A 119 -22.78 -26.61 14.13
C ILE A 119 -23.70 -25.58 14.82
N HIS A 120 -24.40 -25.85 15.94
CA HIS A 120 -24.00 -26.26 17.30
C HIS A 120 -23.45 -25.11 18.16
N SER A 121 -24.30 -24.48 18.99
CA SER A 121 -24.23 -24.55 20.48
C SER A 121 -25.20 -23.59 21.19
N LEU A 122 -25.96 -24.15 22.15
CA LEU A 122 -26.21 -23.69 23.54
C LEU A 122 -26.53 -22.20 23.86
N GLU A 123 -27.30 -21.86 24.91
CA GLU A 123 -28.36 -22.50 25.71
C GLU A 123 -28.92 -21.42 26.67
N VAL A 124 -30.19 -21.54 27.10
CA VAL A 124 -30.77 -21.11 28.41
C VAL A 124 -32.30 -21.06 28.26
N THR A 125 -33.00 -21.88 29.05
CA THR A 125 -34.42 -21.73 29.36
C THR A 125 -34.57 -21.17 30.79
N PRO A 126 -35.76 -20.68 31.17
CA PRO A 126 -36.61 -21.56 31.96
C PRO A 126 -38.12 -21.52 31.60
N GLU A 127 -38.89 -22.32 32.33
CA GLU A 127 -40.22 -22.83 32.00
C GLU A 127 -41.39 -21.84 32.19
N SER A 128 -42.51 -22.10 31.51
CA SER A 128 -43.83 -22.22 32.17
C SER A 128 -44.92 -22.83 31.28
N LYS A 129 -45.78 -23.67 31.87
CA LYS A 129 -47.07 -24.18 31.37
C LYS A 129 -48.19 -23.21 31.79
N PRO A 130 -49.41 -23.16 31.18
CA PRO A 130 -50.27 -24.33 30.93
C PRO A 130 -51.20 -24.28 29.68
N GLN A 131 -52.15 -25.22 29.62
CA GLN A 131 -53.17 -25.43 28.58
C GLN A 131 -54.56 -24.78 28.91
N PRO A 132 -55.52 -24.73 27.95
CA PRO A 132 -56.79 -23.97 28.03
C PRO A 132 -58.01 -24.87 28.38
N PRO A 133 -59.30 -24.53 28.12
CA PRO A 133 -60.02 -23.24 28.04
C PRO A 133 -61.24 -23.18 29.03
N LYS A 134 -62.07 -22.12 28.99
CA LYS A 134 -63.42 -22.06 29.62
C LYS A 134 -64.42 -21.19 28.86
N PRO A 135 -65.70 -21.60 28.76
CA PRO A 135 -66.87 -20.71 28.69
C PRO A 135 -67.85 -20.93 29.87
N SER A 136 -68.76 -19.98 30.15
CA SER A 136 -69.81 -20.11 31.18
C SER A 136 -71.04 -19.21 30.92
N PRO A 137 -72.30 -19.67 31.10
CA PRO A 137 -73.51 -18.93 30.72
C PRO A 137 -74.32 -18.31 31.88
N ARG A 138 -75.07 -17.22 31.61
CA ARG A 138 -76.16 -16.65 32.45
C ARG A 138 -76.92 -15.53 31.70
N ALA A 139 -78.20 -15.20 31.88
CA ALA A 139 -79.44 -15.99 32.08
C ALA A 139 -80.70 -15.07 31.92
N ALA A 140 -81.88 -15.68 31.71
CA ALA A 140 -83.25 -15.22 32.06
C ALA A 140 -83.88 -13.92 31.46
N GLY A 141 -85.15 -14.06 31.06
CA GLY A 141 -86.13 -13.02 30.67
C GLY A 141 -87.47 -13.70 30.34
N PHE A 142 -88.64 -13.08 30.56
CA PHE A 142 -89.96 -13.74 30.55
C PHE A 142 -91.09 -12.86 29.96
N ASP A 143 -92.34 -13.40 29.97
CA ASP A 143 -93.64 -12.72 29.76
C ASP A 143 -94.06 -12.29 28.33
N PHE A 144 -95.36 -12.24 27.92
CA PHE A 144 -96.63 -12.83 28.43
C PHE A 144 -97.83 -12.62 27.44
N PHE A 145 -98.78 -13.59 27.39
CA PHE A 145 -100.22 -13.48 27.01
C PHE A 145 -100.78 -13.51 25.54
N LEU A 146 -101.84 -14.34 25.38
CA LEU A 146 -102.94 -14.43 24.36
C LEU A 146 -102.59 -14.67 22.87
N GLY A 147 -103.37 -15.39 22.03
CA GLY A 147 -104.64 -16.15 22.19
C GLY A 147 -105.64 -15.88 21.03
N SER A 148 -106.55 -16.77 20.59
CA SER A 148 -106.80 -18.21 20.84
C SER A 148 -107.83 -18.82 19.83
N GLY A 149 -107.91 -20.15 19.67
CA GLY A 149 -108.84 -20.90 18.77
C GLY A 149 -108.36 -21.05 17.30
N GLY A 150 -108.76 -22.03 16.48
CA GLY A 150 -109.66 -23.21 16.59
C GLY A 150 -109.90 -23.81 15.17
N SER A 151 -110.50 -24.99 14.92
CA SER A 151 -111.00 -26.08 15.77
C SER A 151 -111.23 -27.39 14.94
N SER A 152 -111.14 -28.55 15.61
CA SER A 152 -111.83 -29.85 15.34
C SER A 152 -111.85 -30.51 13.94
N ASP A 153 -111.14 -31.64 13.87
CA ASP A 153 -111.44 -32.83 13.06
C ASP A 153 -112.72 -33.54 13.56
N LEU A 154 -113.43 -34.35 12.75
CA LEU A 154 -114.60 -35.15 13.22
C LEU A 154 -114.81 -36.49 12.49
N SER A 155 -115.01 -37.56 13.27
CA SER A 155 -115.64 -38.81 12.82
C SER A 155 -116.33 -39.57 13.99
N ARG A 156 -117.31 -40.43 13.66
CA ARG A 156 -118.05 -41.40 14.52
C ARG A 156 -119.14 -40.90 15.52
N LYS A 157 -120.38 -41.34 15.22
CA LYS A 157 -121.24 -42.27 16.02
C LYS A 157 -122.23 -41.74 17.09
N GLY A 158 -123.47 -42.27 17.01
CA GLY A 158 -124.51 -42.37 18.08
C GLY A 158 -125.80 -41.59 17.75
N SER A 159 -127.01 -41.99 18.19
CA SER A 159 -127.50 -43.29 18.70
C SER A 159 -129.04 -43.38 18.54
N ASP A 160 -129.65 -44.38 19.17
CA ASP A 160 -130.97 -44.99 18.94
C ASP A 160 -132.19 -44.20 19.45
N GLY A 161 -133.41 -44.52 18.96
CA GLY A 161 -134.69 -44.04 19.52
C GLY A 161 -135.93 -44.45 18.70
N SER A 162 -136.91 -45.12 19.33
CA SER A 162 -138.05 -45.80 18.66
C SER A 162 -139.45 -45.26 19.04
N TYR A 163 -140.42 -45.32 18.13
CA TYR A 163 -141.85 -45.60 18.41
C TYR A 163 -142.62 -46.05 17.13
N SER A 164 -143.93 -46.33 17.23
CA SER A 164 -144.62 -47.41 16.48
C SER A 164 -145.90 -47.02 15.69
N SER A 165 -146.55 -48.04 15.07
CA SER A 165 -147.97 -48.13 14.61
C SER A 165 -148.31 -47.74 13.15
N SER A 166 -149.32 -48.29 12.45
CA SER A 166 -150.14 -49.55 12.58
C SER A 166 -151.09 -49.76 11.36
N SER A 167 -151.91 -50.84 11.35
CA SER A 167 -153.10 -51.16 10.48
C SER A 167 -152.84 -51.46 8.98
N GLU A 168 -153.46 -52.45 8.28
CA GLU A 168 -154.87 -52.98 8.23
C GLU A 168 -155.86 -52.01 7.51
N CYS A 169 -156.99 -52.35 6.88
CA CYS A 169 -157.62 -53.58 6.34
C CYS A 169 -158.82 -53.19 5.42
N ASP A 170 -159.85 -54.04 5.21
CA ASP A 170 -160.13 -54.76 3.95
C ASP A 170 -161.68 -54.94 3.72
N SER A 171 -162.09 -55.59 2.60
CA SER A 171 -163.41 -56.25 2.35
C SER A 171 -164.67 -55.35 2.09
N GLU A 172 -165.82 -55.77 1.51
CA GLU A 172 -166.27 -56.91 0.64
C GLU A 172 -167.74 -56.66 0.10
N SER A 173 -168.31 -57.59 -0.71
CA SER A 173 -169.76 -58.04 -0.73
C SER A 173 -170.91 -57.16 -1.34
N GLU A 174 -172.22 -57.53 -1.42
CA GLU A 174 -173.01 -58.74 -1.86
C GLU A 174 -174.56 -58.45 -2.03
N PHE A 175 -175.25 -59.16 -2.97
CA PHE A 175 -176.62 -59.79 -2.99
C PHE A 175 -178.05 -59.14 -2.71
N ASP A 176 -179.13 -59.88 -3.14
CA ASP A 176 -180.61 -59.94 -2.78
C ASP A 176 -181.67 -58.83 -3.17
N ASP A 177 -183.03 -59.00 -3.26
CA ASP A 177 -184.03 -60.14 -3.32
C ASP A 177 -185.51 -59.70 -3.74
N GLY A 178 -186.43 -60.66 -4.07
CA GLY A 178 -187.89 -60.70 -3.72
C GLY A 178 -188.99 -60.23 -4.72
N ASN A 179 -190.32 -60.54 -4.67
CA ASN A 179 -191.25 -61.56 -4.06
C ASN A 179 -192.73 -61.30 -4.63
N GLU A 180 -193.96 -61.87 -4.45
CA GLU A 180 -194.78 -63.01 -3.85
C GLU A 180 -196.25 -62.93 -4.51
N VAL A 181 -197.42 -63.63 -4.33
CA VAL A 181 -198.00 -64.83 -3.62
C VAL A 181 -199.45 -65.27 -4.12
N ASN A 182 -199.84 -66.58 -4.01
CA ASN A 182 -201.14 -67.32 -3.78
C ASN A 182 -202.60 -67.02 -4.32
N GLY A 183 -203.50 -68.06 -4.30
CA GLY A 183 -204.99 -67.99 -4.29
C GLY A 183 -205.79 -69.34 -4.38
N ASP A 184 -206.97 -69.49 -3.72
CA ASP A 184 -207.89 -70.69 -3.64
C ASP A 184 -209.33 -70.27 -3.12
N GLY A 185 -210.48 -71.00 -3.06
CA GLY A 185 -210.94 -72.39 -3.36
C GLY A 185 -212.41 -72.71 -2.94
N ILE A 186 -212.81 -74.01 -2.86
CA ILE A 186 -214.05 -74.61 -2.20
C ILE A 186 -215.39 -74.37 -3.01
N SER A 187 -216.56 -75.08 -2.98
CA SER A 187 -217.41 -75.83 -1.99
C SER A 187 -218.29 -77.00 -2.59
N SER A 188 -219.41 -77.46 -1.96
CA SER A 188 -220.19 -78.68 -2.33
C SER A 188 -221.76 -78.68 -2.23
N SER A 189 -222.38 -79.72 -2.83
CA SER A 189 -223.68 -80.34 -2.48
C SER A 189 -225.05 -79.65 -2.73
N LEU A 190 -225.16 -78.77 -3.74
CA LEU A 190 -226.43 -78.33 -4.37
C LEU A 190 -226.18 -78.14 -5.88
N GLN A 191 -227.04 -78.47 -6.86
CA GLN A 191 -228.36 -79.12 -6.87
C GLN A 191 -228.48 -80.08 -8.08
N GLN A 192 -228.94 -81.32 -7.83
CA GLN A 192 -228.82 -82.49 -8.70
C GLN A 192 -229.75 -82.53 -9.94
N LYS A 193 -230.19 -81.37 -10.43
CA LYS A 193 -230.95 -81.20 -11.69
C LYS A 193 -230.48 -80.01 -12.53
N ILE A 194 -229.49 -79.25 -12.03
CA ILE A 194 -228.59 -78.45 -12.90
C ILE A 194 -227.79 -79.40 -13.82
N HIS A 195 -227.63 -80.66 -13.38
CA HIS A 195 -227.46 -81.89 -14.18
C HIS A 195 -228.58 -82.09 -15.23
N GLU A 196 -228.58 -81.21 -16.23
CA GLU A 196 -229.14 -81.36 -17.57
C GLU A 196 -228.65 -80.15 -18.40
N LEU A 197 -228.94 -78.93 -17.94
CA LEU A 197 -228.48 -77.69 -18.60
C LEU A 197 -226.96 -77.47 -18.49
N GLU A 198 -226.34 -77.81 -17.35
CA GLU A 198 -224.88 -77.69 -17.23
C GLU A 198 -224.12 -78.77 -18.00
N ASP A 199 -224.74 -79.90 -18.33
CA ASP A 199 -224.08 -80.99 -19.06
C ASP A 199 -224.22 -80.83 -20.57
N GLU A 200 -225.33 -80.29 -21.09
CA GLU A 200 -225.38 -79.75 -22.45
C GLU A 200 -224.44 -78.54 -22.62
N LEU A 201 -224.31 -77.67 -21.60
CA LEU A 201 -223.28 -76.63 -21.59
C LEU A 201 -221.87 -77.19 -21.50
N ARG A 202 -221.64 -78.33 -20.83
CA ARG A 202 -220.31 -78.99 -20.81
C ARG A 202 -219.96 -79.54 -22.19
N GLU A 203 -220.88 -80.25 -22.85
CA GLU A 203 -220.61 -80.82 -24.18
C GLU A 203 -220.42 -79.73 -25.24
N THR A 204 -221.22 -78.65 -25.22
CA THR A 204 -221.04 -77.51 -26.12
C THR A 204 -219.78 -76.70 -25.81
N ARG A 205 -219.44 -76.49 -24.53
CA ARG A 205 -218.19 -75.83 -24.11
C ARG A 205 -216.96 -76.65 -24.48
N GLU A 206 -217.02 -77.98 -24.44
CA GLU A 206 -215.94 -78.83 -24.95
C GLU A 206 -215.87 -78.86 -26.48
N LYS A 207 -217.00 -78.74 -27.20
CA LYS A 207 -216.98 -78.58 -28.68
C LYS A 207 -216.36 -77.23 -29.09
N VAL A 208 -216.68 -76.15 -28.38
CA VAL A 208 -216.07 -74.82 -28.61
C VAL A 208 -214.59 -74.79 -28.20
N LYS A 209 -214.21 -75.38 -27.05
CA LYS A 209 -212.81 -75.43 -26.62
C LYS A 209 -211.93 -76.22 -27.61
N ARG A 210 -212.47 -77.30 -28.21
CA ARG A 210 -211.81 -78.05 -29.30
C ARG A 210 -211.77 -77.32 -30.66
N GLN A 211 -212.33 -76.11 -30.79
CA GLN A 211 -212.29 -75.32 -32.03
C GLN A 211 -211.66 -73.91 -31.89
N GLY A 212 -211.50 -73.38 -30.67
CA GLY A 212 -210.68 -72.19 -30.44
C GLY A 212 -209.17 -72.48 -30.44
N GLU A 213 -208.77 -73.68 -30.00
CA GLU A 213 -207.37 -74.11 -29.89
C GLU A 213 -206.78 -74.59 -31.22
N LYS A 214 -206.75 -73.71 -32.25
CA LYS A 214 -205.92 -73.86 -33.47
C LYS A 214 -205.88 -72.61 -34.35
N ILE A 215 -204.79 -71.83 -34.25
CA ILE A 215 -203.85 -71.50 -35.35
C ILE A 215 -202.82 -70.45 -34.85
N CYS A 216 -201.54 -70.68 -35.19
CA CYS A 216 -200.42 -69.74 -35.08
C CYS A 216 -199.99 -69.29 -33.66
N HIS A 217 -199.49 -70.23 -32.85
CA HIS A 217 -198.61 -69.89 -31.71
C HIS A 217 -197.13 -69.76 -32.16
N ASP A 218 -196.73 -70.53 -33.18
CA ASP A 218 -195.33 -70.91 -33.39
C ASP A 218 -194.51 -69.91 -34.23
N HIS A 219 -195.15 -69.10 -35.09
CA HIS A 219 -194.43 -68.25 -36.06
C HIS A 219 -193.69 -67.06 -35.43
N CYS A 220 -194.12 -66.60 -34.26
CA CYS A 220 -193.53 -65.40 -33.63
C CYS A 220 -192.20 -65.72 -32.92
N ASN A 221 -192.18 -66.78 -32.11
CA ASN A 221 -191.06 -67.09 -31.21
C ASN A 221 -189.77 -67.43 -31.97
N SER A 222 -189.87 -68.14 -33.10
CA SER A 222 -188.69 -68.48 -33.93
C SER A 222 -187.95 -67.27 -34.51
N LYS A 223 -188.60 -66.10 -34.58
CA LYS A 223 -188.01 -64.87 -35.10
C LYS A 223 -187.30 -64.04 -34.03
N ILE A 224 -187.69 -64.20 -32.77
CA ILE A 224 -187.09 -63.50 -31.63
C ILE A 224 -185.74 -64.16 -31.29
N LEU A 225 -185.73 -65.49 -31.12
CA LEU A 225 -184.52 -66.26 -30.84
C LEU A 225 -183.41 -66.04 -31.88
N ALA A 226 -183.76 -65.98 -33.16
CA ALA A 226 -182.79 -65.72 -34.23
C ALA A 226 -182.14 -64.32 -34.15
N LEU A 227 -182.90 -63.30 -33.75
CA LEU A 227 -182.38 -61.94 -33.55
C LEU A 227 -181.54 -61.83 -32.27
N GLU A 228 -181.89 -62.57 -31.22
CA GLU A 228 -181.12 -62.64 -29.97
C GLU A 228 -179.77 -63.35 -30.20
N GLU A 229 -179.75 -64.42 -31.00
CA GLU A 229 -178.52 -65.13 -31.42
C GLU A 229 -177.64 -64.26 -32.34
N GLU A 230 -178.23 -63.55 -33.32
CA GLU A 230 -177.50 -62.57 -34.14
C GLU A 230 -176.88 -61.46 -33.28
N LEU A 231 -177.60 -60.93 -32.28
CA LEU A 231 -177.12 -59.88 -31.39
C LEU A 231 -176.00 -60.39 -30.46
N SER A 232 -176.11 -61.60 -29.92
CA SER A 232 -175.05 -62.22 -29.12
C SER A 232 -173.74 -62.35 -29.91
N THR A 233 -173.81 -62.93 -31.13
CA THR A 233 -172.61 -63.08 -31.97
C THR A 233 -172.11 -61.75 -32.55
N ALA A 234 -172.87 -60.66 -32.49
CA ALA A 234 -172.40 -59.31 -32.81
C ALA A 234 -171.64 -58.69 -31.64
N ASN A 235 -172.14 -58.81 -30.41
CA ASN A 235 -171.48 -58.33 -29.20
C ASN A 235 -170.15 -59.05 -28.94
N GLU A 236 -170.07 -60.36 -29.16
CA GLU A 236 -168.80 -61.12 -29.08
C GLU A 236 -167.75 -60.58 -30.05
N LYS A 237 -168.13 -60.33 -31.32
CA LYS A 237 -167.23 -59.75 -32.33
C LYS A 237 -166.78 -58.33 -31.96
N LEU A 238 -167.67 -57.53 -31.37
CA LEU A 238 -167.35 -56.19 -30.89
C LEU A 238 -166.34 -56.24 -29.74
N HIS A 239 -166.54 -57.12 -28.74
CA HIS A 239 -165.59 -57.33 -27.65
C HIS A 239 -164.23 -57.89 -28.15
N CYS A 240 -164.22 -58.74 -29.19
CA CYS A 240 -162.97 -59.15 -29.85
C CYS A 240 -162.26 -57.97 -30.52
N ALA A 241 -162.99 -57.10 -31.23
CA ALA A 241 -162.41 -55.91 -31.86
C ALA A 241 -161.90 -54.89 -30.82
N GLU A 242 -162.59 -54.72 -29.68
CA GLU A 242 -162.15 -53.84 -28.59
C GLU A 242 -160.87 -54.35 -27.91
N THR A 243 -160.75 -55.65 -27.69
CA THR A 243 -159.49 -56.23 -27.16
C THR A 243 -158.35 -56.18 -28.18
N GLU A 244 -158.63 -56.35 -29.48
CA GLU A 244 -157.63 -56.13 -30.53
C GLU A 244 -157.17 -54.66 -30.60
N ILE A 245 -158.09 -53.69 -30.53
CA ILE A 245 -157.77 -52.25 -30.46
C ILE A 245 -156.95 -51.92 -29.21
N MET A 246 -157.26 -52.54 -28.06
CA MET A 246 -156.47 -52.36 -26.83
C MET A 246 -155.06 -52.94 -26.97
N VAL A 247 -154.90 -54.13 -27.57
CA VAL A 247 -153.59 -54.73 -27.86
C VAL A 247 -152.79 -53.88 -28.87
N LEU A 248 -153.43 -53.31 -29.89
CA LEU A 248 -152.79 -52.41 -30.85
C LEU A 248 -152.38 -51.07 -30.23
N LYS A 249 -153.19 -50.52 -29.31
CA LYS A 249 -152.81 -49.33 -28.52
C LYS A 249 -151.60 -49.60 -27.63
N ASN A 250 -151.60 -50.71 -26.90
CA ASN A 250 -150.47 -51.07 -26.04
C ASN A 250 -149.18 -51.27 -26.86
N LYS A 251 -149.25 -51.94 -28.01
CA LYS A 251 -148.11 -52.07 -28.94
C LYS A 251 -147.64 -50.72 -29.50
N LEU A 252 -148.57 -49.81 -29.80
CA LEU A 252 -148.22 -48.47 -30.26
C LEU A 252 -147.46 -47.69 -29.17
N GLU A 253 -147.95 -47.75 -27.93
CA GLU A 253 -147.31 -47.14 -26.76
C GLU A 253 -145.93 -47.76 -26.47
N GLU A 254 -145.80 -49.08 -26.51
CA GLU A 254 -144.52 -49.81 -26.44
C GLU A 254 -143.54 -49.33 -27.52
N THR A 255 -143.99 -49.14 -28.77
CA THR A 255 -143.14 -48.60 -29.83
C THR A 255 -142.80 -47.12 -29.66
N ASN A 256 -143.70 -46.31 -29.08
CA ASN A 256 -143.43 -44.90 -28.81
C ASN A 256 -142.41 -44.72 -27.68
N ILE A 257 -142.57 -45.45 -26.58
CA ILE A 257 -141.59 -45.51 -25.48
C ILE A 257 -140.23 -45.99 -25.99
N SER A 258 -140.20 -47.03 -26.84
CA SER A 258 -138.97 -47.53 -27.47
C SER A 258 -138.29 -46.48 -28.38
N LEU A 259 -139.09 -45.67 -29.10
CA LEU A 259 -138.58 -44.57 -29.91
C LEU A 259 -138.03 -43.42 -29.05
N GLU A 260 -138.69 -43.10 -27.92
CA GLU A 260 -138.21 -42.10 -26.97
C GLU A 260 -136.92 -42.54 -26.23
N THR A 261 -136.76 -43.83 -25.92
CA THR A 261 -135.48 -44.35 -25.40
C THR A 261 -134.38 -44.27 -26.46
N MET A 262 -134.65 -44.65 -27.71
CA MET A 262 -133.70 -44.50 -28.82
C MET A 262 -133.34 -43.03 -29.09
N GLU A 263 -134.28 -42.10 -28.97
CA GLU A 263 -134.00 -40.66 -29.10
C GLU A 263 -133.14 -40.12 -27.94
N THR A 264 -133.40 -40.54 -26.71
CA THR A 264 -132.61 -40.10 -25.54
C THR A 264 -131.20 -40.71 -25.55
N GLU A 265 -131.05 -41.97 -25.95
CA GLU A 265 -129.74 -42.59 -26.22
C GLU A 265 -128.99 -41.82 -27.32
N LEU A 266 -129.63 -41.54 -28.46
CA LEU A 266 -129.04 -40.78 -29.58
C LEU A 266 -128.66 -39.35 -29.18
N ARG A 267 -129.41 -38.69 -28.29
CA ARG A 267 -129.03 -37.38 -27.72
C ARG A 267 -127.79 -37.52 -26.84
N SER A 268 -127.72 -38.54 -25.97
CA SER A 268 -126.55 -38.80 -25.13
C SER A 268 -125.29 -39.11 -25.94
N GLU A 269 -125.42 -39.82 -27.07
CA GLU A 269 -124.28 -40.17 -27.93
C GLU A 269 -123.79 -38.96 -28.72
N LYS A 270 -124.70 -38.09 -29.18
CA LYS A 270 -124.32 -36.78 -29.78
C LYS A 270 -123.59 -35.89 -28.78
N GLU A 271 -123.98 -35.89 -27.51
CA GLU A 271 -123.30 -35.15 -26.45
C GLU A 271 -121.88 -35.72 -26.18
N LYS A 272 -121.73 -37.05 -26.14
CA LYS A 272 -120.40 -37.71 -26.08
C LYS A 272 -119.53 -37.34 -27.28
N VAL A 273 -120.07 -37.33 -28.50
CA VAL A 273 -119.35 -36.94 -29.71
C VAL A 273 -118.89 -35.48 -29.64
N LEU A 274 -119.74 -34.54 -29.20
CA LEU A 274 -119.34 -33.14 -29.02
C LEU A 274 -118.22 -32.98 -27.98
N ASN A 275 -118.30 -33.69 -26.85
CA ASN A 275 -117.25 -33.69 -25.82
C ASN A 275 -115.93 -34.31 -26.35
N LEU A 276 -116.00 -35.31 -27.21
CA LEU A 276 -114.83 -35.90 -27.88
C LEU A 276 -114.23 -34.95 -28.92
N ASP A 277 -115.05 -34.26 -29.71
CA ASP A 277 -114.59 -33.24 -30.67
C ASP A 277 -113.91 -32.06 -29.96
N GLU A 278 -114.44 -31.61 -28.81
CA GLU A 278 -113.79 -30.59 -27.98
C GLU A 278 -112.45 -31.09 -27.42
N HIS A 279 -112.39 -32.32 -26.89
CA HIS A 279 -111.12 -32.93 -26.47
C HIS A 279 -110.11 -33.07 -27.62
N VAL A 280 -110.56 -33.41 -28.84
CA VAL A 280 -109.71 -33.47 -30.04
C VAL A 280 -109.19 -32.07 -30.40
N ALA A 281 -110.02 -31.03 -30.32
CA ALA A 281 -109.59 -29.64 -30.53
C ALA A 281 -108.57 -29.18 -29.46
N MET A 282 -108.78 -29.52 -28.19
CA MET A 282 -107.80 -29.26 -27.12
C MET A 282 -106.47 -29.98 -27.37
N LEU A 283 -106.50 -31.25 -27.78
CA LEU A 283 -105.30 -32.03 -28.10
C LEU A 283 -104.56 -31.47 -29.33
N GLN A 284 -105.28 -31.04 -30.38
CA GLN A 284 -104.68 -30.38 -31.54
C GLN A 284 -103.98 -29.07 -31.14
N ASN A 285 -104.62 -28.24 -30.31
CA ASN A 285 -104.01 -27.01 -29.79
C ASN A 285 -102.77 -27.28 -28.92
N ALA A 286 -102.81 -28.32 -28.07
CA ALA A 286 -101.64 -28.73 -27.28
C ALA A 286 -100.48 -29.22 -28.16
N VAL A 287 -100.76 -30.02 -29.21
CA VAL A 287 -99.76 -30.47 -30.18
C VAL A 287 -99.15 -29.29 -30.95
N LEU A 288 -99.95 -28.28 -31.31
CA LEU A 288 -99.44 -27.05 -31.94
C LEU A 288 -98.55 -26.24 -30.97
N ALA A 289 -98.94 -26.13 -29.70
CA ALA A 289 -98.14 -25.45 -28.67
C ALA A 289 -96.79 -26.16 -28.46
N TYR A 290 -96.77 -27.48 -28.24
CA TYR A 290 -95.52 -28.24 -28.10
C TYR A 290 -94.66 -28.19 -29.37
N LYS A 291 -95.27 -28.18 -30.57
CA LYS A 291 -94.53 -28.04 -31.83
C LYS A 291 -93.85 -26.67 -31.95
N TYR A 292 -94.49 -25.60 -31.46
CA TYR A 292 -93.89 -24.27 -31.39
C TYR A 292 -92.78 -24.20 -30.34
N GLU A 293 -93.00 -24.77 -29.15
CA GLU A 293 -91.98 -24.84 -28.10
C GLU A 293 -90.73 -25.62 -28.55
N ILE A 294 -90.91 -26.76 -29.23
CA ILE A 294 -89.81 -27.54 -29.82
C ILE A 294 -89.05 -26.73 -30.88
N LEU A 295 -89.73 -25.90 -31.68
CA LEU A 295 -89.06 -25.00 -32.63
C LEU A 295 -88.21 -23.94 -31.91
N VAL A 296 -88.77 -23.25 -30.92
CA VAL A 296 -88.05 -22.23 -30.13
C VAL A 296 -86.85 -22.85 -29.39
N LEU A 297 -87.01 -24.03 -28.79
CA LEU A 297 -85.91 -24.75 -28.14
C LEU A 297 -84.84 -25.22 -29.14
N LYS A 298 -85.23 -25.62 -30.35
CA LYS A 298 -84.29 -25.97 -31.42
C LYS A 298 -83.50 -24.74 -31.90
N GLU A 299 -84.16 -23.61 -32.10
CA GLU A 299 -83.49 -22.36 -32.47
C GLU A 299 -82.55 -21.86 -31.36
N ALA A 300 -82.97 -21.93 -30.08
CA ALA A 300 -82.13 -21.59 -28.94
C ALA A 300 -80.90 -22.51 -28.80
N THR A 301 -81.04 -23.82 -29.05
CA THR A 301 -79.90 -24.75 -29.07
C THR A 301 -78.99 -24.57 -30.28
N GLU A 302 -79.53 -24.19 -31.45
CA GLU A 302 -78.72 -23.84 -32.63
C GLU A 302 -77.96 -22.51 -32.44
N VAL A 303 -78.55 -21.52 -31.76
CA VAL A 303 -77.87 -20.26 -31.42
C VAL A 303 -76.78 -20.47 -30.39
N THR A 304 -77.05 -21.21 -29.30
CA THR A 304 -76.04 -21.46 -28.25
C THR A 304 -74.90 -22.35 -28.73
N THR A 305 -75.15 -23.37 -29.56
CA THR A 305 -74.07 -24.16 -30.18
C THR A 305 -73.19 -23.30 -31.11
N LYS A 306 -73.77 -22.41 -31.92
CA LYS A 306 -73.00 -21.43 -32.72
C LYS A 306 -72.18 -20.49 -31.83
N GLN A 307 -72.74 -19.99 -30.73
CA GLN A 307 -72.02 -19.15 -29.76
C GLN A 307 -70.81 -19.88 -29.17
N PHE A 308 -70.99 -21.08 -28.63
CA PHE A 308 -69.88 -21.90 -28.10
C PHE A 308 -68.83 -22.19 -29.18
N GLN A 309 -69.24 -22.47 -30.42
CA GLN A 309 -68.31 -22.74 -31.52
C GLN A 309 -67.50 -21.48 -31.91
N THR A 310 -68.09 -20.28 -31.85
CA THR A 310 -67.34 -19.02 -32.02
C THR A 310 -66.42 -18.70 -30.83
N GLU A 311 -66.81 -19.04 -29.60
CA GLU A 311 -65.92 -18.88 -28.44
C GLU A 311 -64.72 -19.82 -28.54
N LEU A 312 -64.93 -21.08 -28.91
CA LEU A 312 -63.88 -22.08 -29.06
C LEU A 312 -62.83 -21.63 -30.09
N LEU A 313 -63.27 -21.15 -31.26
CA LEU A 313 -62.39 -20.56 -32.27
C LEU A 313 -61.62 -19.32 -31.75
N ASN A 314 -62.25 -18.45 -30.96
CA ASN A 314 -61.58 -17.29 -30.36
C ASN A 314 -60.52 -17.73 -29.33
N ARG A 315 -60.79 -18.78 -28.55
CA ARG A 315 -59.81 -19.36 -27.61
C ARG A 315 -58.67 -20.05 -28.33
N ASP A 316 -58.92 -20.72 -29.45
CA ASP A 316 -57.87 -21.31 -30.30
C ASP A 316 -56.96 -20.24 -30.91
N ILE A 317 -57.52 -19.09 -31.34
CA ILE A 317 -56.74 -17.93 -31.80
C ILE A 317 -55.85 -17.40 -30.66
N GLN A 318 -56.42 -17.15 -29.47
CA GLN A 318 -55.65 -16.66 -28.31
C GLN A 318 -54.56 -17.66 -27.86
N LEU A 319 -54.83 -18.97 -27.95
CA LEU A 319 -53.83 -20.01 -27.68
C LEU A 319 -52.72 -20.00 -28.73
N ALA A 320 -53.04 -19.76 -30.01
CA ALA A 320 -52.04 -19.60 -31.06
C ALA A 320 -51.17 -18.36 -30.85
N GLU A 321 -51.79 -17.20 -30.54
CA GLU A 321 -51.10 -15.95 -30.22
C GLU A 321 -50.14 -16.12 -29.04
N CYS A 322 -50.64 -16.57 -27.88
CA CYS A 322 -49.83 -16.86 -26.69
C CYS A 322 -48.69 -17.84 -26.98
N LYS A 323 -48.90 -18.84 -27.84
CA LYS A 323 -47.88 -19.81 -28.26
C LYS A 323 -46.80 -19.15 -29.15
N THR A 324 -47.17 -18.22 -30.03
CA THR A 324 -46.18 -17.44 -30.80
C THR A 324 -45.39 -16.48 -29.91
N GLU A 325 -46.02 -15.82 -28.94
CA GLU A 325 -45.33 -14.96 -27.97
C GLU A 325 -44.36 -15.76 -27.09
N LEU A 326 -44.74 -16.96 -26.66
CA LEU A 326 -43.89 -17.88 -25.90
C LEU A 326 -42.66 -18.34 -26.72
N VAL A 327 -42.83 -18.60 -28.03
CA VAL A 327 -41.70 -18.92 -28.92
C VAL A 327 -40.81 -17.69 -29.13
N ASN A 328 -41.39 -16.53 -29.45
CA ASN A 328 -40.66 -15.29 -29.70
C ASN A 328 -39.87 -14.79 -28.46
N SER A 329 -40.42 -14.98 -27.26
CA SER A 329 -39.73 -14.67 -26.00
C SER A 329 -38.63 -15.69 -25.69
N LYS A 330 -38.89 -17.00 -25.88
CA LYS A 330 -37.86 -18.05 -25.76
C LYS A 330 -36.68 -17.83 -26.71
N GLU A 331 -36.95 -17.43 -27.95
CA GLU A 331 -35.87 -17.15 -28.92
C GLU A 331 -35.04 -15.94 -28.50
N LYS A 332 -35.67 -14.84 -28.05
CA LYS A 332 -34.96 -13.67 -27.49
C LYS A 332 -34.10 -14.06 -26.27
N PHE A 333 -34.59 -14.92 -25.38
CA PHE A 333 -33.79 -15.46 -24.27
C PHE A 333 -32.61 -16.32 -24.76
N LEU A 334 -32.77 -17.13 -25.80
CA LEU A 334 -31.66 -17.91 -26.38
C LEU A 334 -30.60 -17.01 -27.06
N GLN A 335 -31.02 -15.97 -27.78
CA GLN A 335 -30.13 -14.97 -28.37
C GLN A 335 -29.36 -14.19 -27.28
N GLN A 336 -30.05 -13.75 -26.22
CA GLN A 336 -29.40 -13.10 -25.06
C GLN A 336 -28.44 -14.04 -24.34
N LYS A 337 -28.83 -15.31 -24.13
CA LYS A 337 -27.97 -16.34 -23.53
C LYS A 337 -26.69 -16.51 -24.35
N SER A 338 -26.80 -16.72 -25.66
CA SER A 338 -25.64 -16.89 -26.55
C SER A 338 -24.72 -15.66 -26.57
N SER A 339 -25.29 -14.45 -26.52
CA SER A 339 -24.52 -13.21 -26.40
C SER A 339 -23.76 -13.10 -25.06
N LEU A 340 -24.34 -13.59 -23.96
CA LEU A 340 -23.68 -13.64 -22.65
C LEU A 340 -22.59 -14.72 -22.60
N GLU A 341 -22.84 -15.90 -23.17
CA GLU A 341 -21.84 -16.98 -23.28
C GLU A 341 -20.62 -16.54 -24.12
N ALA A 342 -20.84 -15.84 -25.23
CA ALA A 342 -19.75 -15.25 -26.02
C ALA A 342 -18.98 -14.15 -25.24
N GLY A 343 -19.69 -13.34 -24.45
CA GLY A 343 -19.07 -12.33 -23.58
C GLY A 343 -18.25 -12.93 -22.44
N ILE A 344 -18.68 -14.05 -21.87
CA ILE A 344 -17.93 -14.82 -20.86
C ILE A 344 -16.66 -15.39 -21.49
N ALA A 345 -16.76 -16.08 -22.63
CA ALA A 345 -15.59 -16.65 -23.31
C ALA A 345 -14.54 -15.60 -23.70
N TYR A 346 -14.96 -14.40 -24.11
CA TYR A 346 -14.05 -13.26 -24.34
C TYR A 346 -13.34 -12.81 -23.06
N LEU A 347 -14.07 -12.67 -21.94
CA LEU A 347 -13.50 -12.29 -20.65
C LEU A 347 -12.58 -13.38 -20.08
N GLU A 348 -12.88 -14.67 -20.33
CA GLU A 348 -12.01 -15.79 -19.97
C GLU A 348 -10.70 -15.75 -20.76
N GLY A 349 -10.74 -15.47 -22.08
CA GLY A 349 -9.56 -15.25 -22.91
C GLY A 349 -8.67 -14.12 -22.40
N VAL A 350 -9.24 -12.93 -22.15
CA VAL A 350 -8.49 -11.79 -21.58
C VAL A 350 -7.93 -12.10 -20.19
N ASN A 351 -8.63 -12.91 -19.37
CA ASN A 351 -8.09 -13.37 -18.09
C ASN A 351 -6.94 -14.38 -18.23
N MET A 352 -6.82 -15.10 -19.35
CA MET A 352 -5.66 -15.96 -19.62
C MET A 352 -4.47 -15.13 -20.12
N GLU A 353 -4.67 -14.21 -21.05
CA GLU A 353 -3.64 -13.26 -21.53
C GLU A 353 -3.03 -12.46 -20.35
N LEU A 354 -3.88 -11.95 -19.45
CA LEU A 354 -3.43 -11.23 -18.25
C LEU A 354 -2.65 -12.13 -17.27
N LYS A 355 -3.01 -13.42 -17.14
CA LYS A 355 -2.25 -14.37 -16.30
C LYS A 355 -0.86 -14.62 -16.89
N GLU A 356 -0.80 -14.95 -18.17
CA GLU A 356 0.46 -15.23 -18.89
C GLU A 356 1.42 -14.05 -18.79
N GLU A 357 0.93 -12.82 -18.97
CA GLU A 357 1.76 -11.62 -18.78
C GLU A 357 2.16 -11.41 -17.31
N THR A 358 1.31 -11.69 -16.31
CA THR A 358 1.73 -11.63 -14.90
C THR A 358 2.75 -12.71 -14.52
N GLU A 359 2.67 -13.91 -15.07
CA GLU A 359 3.66 -14.98 -14.87
C GLU A 359 5.01 -14.62 -15.51
N LYS A 360 4.97 -14.07 -16.73
CA LYS A 360 6.15 -13.50 -17.42
C LYS A 360 6.81 -12.36 -16.64
N MET A 361 6.03 -11.40 -16.14
CA MET A 361 6.52 -10.31 -15.28
C MET A 361 7.09 -10.82 -13.95
N LEU A 362 6.56 -11.93 -13.40
CA LEU A 362 7.07 -12.57 -12.19
C LEU A 362 8.43 -13.25 -12.45
N LEU A 363 8.59 -13.92 -13.59
CA LEU A 363 9.88 -14.50 -14.01
C LEU A 363 10.94 -13.42 -14.25
N GLU A 364 10.58 -12.32 -14.91
CA GLU A 364 11.49 -11.17 -15.10
C GLU A 364 11.91 -10.56 -13.75
N LYS A 365 10.95 -10.36 -12.83
CA LYS A 365 11.23 -9.91 -11.46
C LYS A 365 12.22 -10.83 -10.74
N LEU A 366 12.04 -12.15 -10.82
CA LEU A 366 12.97 -13.11 -10.17
C LEU A 366 14.38 -13.04 -10.78
N SER A 367 14.50 -12.84 -12.10
CA SER A 367 15.81 -12.64 -12.75
C SER A 367 16.49 -11.35 -12.28
N LEU A 368 15.73 -10.26 -12.13
CA LEU A 368 16.23 -8.98 -11.61
C LEU A 368 16.61 -9.09 -10.13
N GLU A 369 15.87 -9.84 -9.32
CA GLU A 369 16.21 -10.11 -7.91
C GLU A 369 17.48 -10.97 -7.77
N SER A 370 17.75 -11.89 -8.70
CA SER A 370 19.04 -12.60 -8.79
C SER A 370 20.17 -11.62 -9.09
N HIS A 371 20.06 -10.82 -10.16
CA HIS A 371 21.11 -9.86 -10.54
C HIS A 371 21.37 -8.78 -9.49
N LEU A 372 20.34 -8.31 -8.78
CA LEU A 372 20.51 -7.41 -7.63
C LEU A 372 21.26 -8.10 -6.48
N SER A 373 21.02 -9.39 -6.24
CA SER A 373 21.74 -10.17 -5.23
C SER A 373 23.20 -10.43 -5.62
N GLU A 374 23.47 -10.72 -6.90
CA GLU A 374 24.81 -10.85 -7.48
C GLU A 374 25.61 -9.54 -7.33
N LEU A 375 25.01 -8.40 -7.71
CA LEU A 375 25.60 -7.07 -7.54
C LEU A 375 25.85 -6.73 -6.06
N GLN A 376 24.94 -7.10 -5.16
CA GLN A 376 25.09 -6.89 -3.73
C GLN A 376 26.32 -7.62 -3.15
N VAL A 377 26.62 -8.84 -3.63
CA VAL A 377 27.83 -9.59 -3.25
C VAL A 377 29.08 -8.90 -3.79
N VAL A 378 29.11 -8.53 -5.08
CA VAL A 378 30.27 -7.83 -5.68
C VAL A 378 30.55 -6.49 -4.98
N ILE A 379 29.52 -5.75 -4.58
CA ILE A 379 29.66 -4.52 -3.79
C ILE A 379 30.29 -4.82 -2.42
N GLN A 380 29.89 -5.89 -1.74
CA GLN A 380 30.48 -6.29 -0.45
C GLN A 380 31.95 -6.73 -0.61
N GLU A 381 32.29 -7.51 -1.64
CA GLU A 381 33.68 -7.91 -1.92
C GLU A 381 34.57 -6.71 -2.21
N LEU A 382 34.11 -5.77 -3.06
CA LEU A 382 34.83 -4.53 -3.35
C LEU A 382 34.95 -3.64 -2.11
N GLN A 383 33.93 -3.60 -1.24
CA GLN A 383 33.98 -2.85 0.01
C GLN A 383 34.99 -3.43 1.01
N VAL A 384 35.09 -4.76 1.12
CA VAL A 384 36.09 -5.46 1.96
C VAL A 384 37.50 -5.28 1.39
N SER A 385 37.66 -5.40 0.06
CA SER A 385 38.93 -5.16 -0.64
C SER A 385 39.41 -3.71 -0.47
N THR A 386 38.51 -2.74 -0.58
CA THR A 386 38.80 -1.32 -0.35
C THR A 386 39.15 -1.04 1.11
N SER A 387 38.39 -1.59 2.07
CA SER A 387 38.66 -1.38 3.51
C SER A 387 40.02 -1.96 3.93
N SER A 388 40.34 -3.19 3.51
CA SER A 388 41.64 -3.81 3.80
C SER A 388 42.81 -3.07 3.12
N SER A 389 42.58 -2.51 1.91
CA SER A 389 43.56 -1.63 1.25
C SER A 389 43.77 -0.31 2.01
N ILE A 390 42.70 0.31 2.54
CA ILE A 390 42.78 1.51 3.39
C ILE A 390 43.55 1.20 4.68
N GLU A 391 43.31 0.05 5.32
CA GLU A 391 44.07 -0.36 6.50
C GLU A 391 45.55 -0.61 6.20
N ASN A 392 45.87 -1.18 5.02
CA ASN A 392 47.25 -1.38 4.58
C ASN A 392 47.97 -0.03 4.42
N VAL A 393 47.38 0.90 3.67
CA VAL A 393 47.93 2.26 3.49
C VAL A 393 48.02 3.02 4.82
N SER A 394 47.08 2.81 5.74
CA SER A 394 47.13 3.40 7.09
C SER A 394 48.29 2.84 7.92
N ARG A 395 48.56 1.52 7.85
CA ARG A 395 49.71 0.88 8.51
C ARG A 395 51.05 1.33 7.90
N GLU A 396 51.13 1.43 6.57
CA GLU A 396 52.32 1.94 5.87
C GLU A 396 52.58 3.41 6.22
N LYS A 397 51.52 4.24 6.25
CA LYS A 397 51.61 5.64 6.70
C LYS A 397 52.17 5.74 8.12
N LEU A 398 51.64 4.98 9.08
CA LEU A 398 52.11 5.00 10.47
C LEU A 398 53.56 4.53 10.61
N ALA A 399 54.00 3.57 9.79
CA ALA A 399 55.39 3.13 9.74
C ALA A 399 56.33 4.24 9.22
N LEU A 400 55.93 4.92 8.14
CA LEU A 400 56.69 6.05 7.58
C LEU A 400 56.71 7.26 8.53
N GLU A 401 55.61 7.56 9.22
CA GLU A 401 55.59 8.61 10.27
C GLU A 401 56.55 8.27 11.42
N ALA A 402 56.65 7.00 11.83
CA ALA A 402 57.61 6.56 12.83
C ALA A 402 59.07 6.62 12.34
N GLU A 403 59.34 6.28 11.08
CA GLU A 403 60.68 6.39 10.48
C GLU A 403 61.12 7.86 10.35
N VAL A 404 60.23 8.75 9.90
CA VAL A 404 60.49 10.21 9.85
C VAL A 404 60.78 10.77 11.25
N LEU A 405 60.06 10.33 12.29
CA LEU A 405 60.37 10.69 13.67
C LEU A 405 61.76 10.19 14.11
N ALA A 406 62.12 8.94 13.83
CA ALA A 406 63.45 8.39 14.15
C ALA A 406 64.58 9.14 13.42
N LEU A 407 64.39 9.47 12.13
CA LEU A 407 65.34 10.26 11.35
C LEU A 407 65.47 11.69 11.88
N SER A 408 64.36 12.33 12.28
CA SER A 408 64.41 13.67 12.89
C SER A 408 65.19 13.70 14.21
N GLN A 409 65.03 12.67 15.06
CA GLN A 409 65.79 12.53 16.31
C GLN A 409 67.28 12.28 16.05
N SER A 410 67.60 11.47 15.02
CA SER A 410 68.98 11.25 14.57
C SER A 410 69.63 12.54 14.07
N ASN A 411 68.91 13.31 13.23
CA ASN A 411 69.38 14.60 12.73
C ASN A 411 69.63 15.59 13.85
N ALA A 412 68.72 15.72 14.83
CA ALA A 412 68.93 16.58 16.01
C ALA A 412 70.16 16.16 16.83
N SER A 413 70.44 14.85 16.93
CA SER A 413 71.67 14.34 17.57
C SER A 413 72.93 14.66 16.77
N LEU A 414 72.87 14.64 15.44
CA LEU A 414 73.98 15.00 14.55
C LEU A 414 74.24 16.51 14.55
N GLU A 415 73.19 17.33 14.50
CA GLU A 415 73.27 18.79 14.60
C GLU A 415 73.87 19.23 15.95
N GLY A 416 73.46 18.60 17.07
CA GLY A 416 74.09 18.80 18.37
C GLY A 416 75.59 18.46 18.38
N LYS A 417 76.02 17.41 17.67
CA LYS A 417 77.46 17.05 17.53
C LYS A 417 78.20 18.05 16.63
N ILE A 418 77.58 18.53 15.56
CA ILE A 418 78.15 19.55 14.67
C ILE A 418 78.41 20.84 15.43
N ASN A 419 77.46 21.30 16.25
CA ASN A 419 77.64 22.50 17.09
C ASN A 419 78.80 22.33 18.08
N ILE A 420 78.91 21.18 18.75
CA ILE A 420 80.04 20.89 19.66
C ILE A 420 81.38 20.89 18.91
N LEU A 421 81.43 20.39 17.68
CA LEU A 421 82.65 20.39 16.86
C LEU A 421 82.99 21.80 16.33
N ASP A 422 81.99 22.61 15.97
CA ASP A 422 82.20 24.01 15.55
C ASP A 422 82.73 24.87 16.71
N ASP A 423 82.19 24.70 17.92
CA ASP A 423 82.73 25.34 19.13
C ASP A 423 84.17 24.88 19.45
N GLN A 424 84.50 23.59 19.24
CA GLN A 424 85.88 23.10 19.37
C GLN A 424 86.83 23.68 18.32
N VAL A 425 86.39 23.81 17.06
CA VAL A 425 87.18 24.46 16.00
C VAL A 425 87.41 25.93 16.30
N ARG A 426 86.38 26.65 16.76
CA ARG A 426 86.49 28.06 17.18
C ARG A 426 87.48 28.25 18.34
N GLN A 427 87.47 27.35 19.33
CA GLN A 427 88.44 27.38 20.42
C GLN A 427 89.87 27.13 19.90
N LEU A 428 90.08 26.12 19.06
CA LEU A 428 91.40 25.81 18.49
C LEU A 428 91.92 26.91 17.56
N ASP A 429 91.03 27.60 16.83
CA ASP A 429 91.39 28.78 16.04
C ASP A 429 91.79 29.96 16.93
N ALA A 430 91.08 30.20 18.04
CA ALA A 430 91.45 31.22 19.03
C ALA A 430 92.79 30.92 19.72
N ASP A 431 93.00 29.68 20.16
CA ASP A 431 94.25 29.20 20.76
C ASP A 431 95.42 29.36 19.78
N ARG A 432 95.21 29.02 18.49
CA ARG A 432 96.21 29.21 17.44
C ARG A 432 96.51 30.69 17.20
N ILE A 433 95.50 31.56 17.17
CA ILE A 433 95.69 33.02 17.02
C ILE A 433 96.51 33.56 18.20
N GLN A 434 96.21 33.18 19.44
CA GLN A 434 97.01 33.57 20.61
C GLN A 434 98.46 33.08 20.50
N ALA A 435 98.70 31.82 20.13
CA ALA A 435 100.05 31.29 19.94
C ALA A 435 100.82 31.98 18.80
N CYS A 436 100.13 32.37 17.72
CA CYS A 436 100.70 33.20 16.65
C CYS A 436 101.04 34.62 17.14
N GLU A 437 100.22 35.24 17.98
CA GLU A 437 100.56 36.52 18.60
C GLU A 437 101.75 36.41 19.54
N GLU A 438 101.82 35.38 20.39
CA GLU A 438 102.91 35.17 21.35
C GLU A 438 104.24 34.89 20.67
N SER A 439 104.25 34.03 19.65
CA SER A 439 105.43 33.83 18.80
C SER A 439 105.79 35.07 17.99
N GLY A 440 104.80 35.84 17.50
CA GLY A 440 105.02 37.14 16.86
C GLY A 440 105.70 38.15 17.79
N LYS A 441 105.20 38.28 19.04
CA LYS A 441 105.81 39.09 20.10
C LYS A 441 107.27 38.64 20.33
N HIS A 442 107.52 37.34 20.44
CA HIS A 442 108.87 36.79 20.58
C HIS A 442 109.79 37.08 19.39
N ILE A 443 109.29 36.97 18.15
CA ILE A 443 110.04 37.31 16.92
C ILE A 443 110.40 38.80 16.88
N THR A 444 109.49 39.71 17.25
CA THR A 444 109.84 41.14 17.32
C THR A 444 110.91 41.43 18.36
N GLU A 445 110.94 40.70 19.47
CA GLU A 445 111.94 40.84 20.54
C GLU A 445 113.30 40.24 20.14
N LEU A 446 113.31 39.13 19.39
CA LEU A 446 114.53 38.59 18.77
C LEU A 446 115.08 39.53 17.69
N ASN A 447 114.21 40.15 16.88
CA ASN A 447 114.63 41.11 15.86
C ASN A 447 115.29 42.36 16.48
N LYS A 448 114.73 42.94 17.56
CA LYS A 448 115.38 44.02 18.32
C LYS A 448 116.78 43.64 18.79
N LYS A 449 116.95 42.42 19.31
CA LYS A 449 118.24 41.90 19.78
C LYS A 449 119.22 41.68 18.62
N LEU A 450 118.73 41.16 17.49
CA LEU A 450 119.51 40.99 16.26
C LEU A 450 119.98 42.35 15.71
N ASP A 451 119.13 43.36 15.68
CA ASP A 451 119.47 44.70 15.19
C ASP A 451 120.43 45.44 16.14
N ALA A 452 120.28 45.26 17.46
CA ALA A 452 121.27 45.73 18.43
C ALA A 452 122.64 45.02 18.26
N LEU A 453 122.64 43.73 17.90
CA LEU A 453 123.87 42.99 17.57
C LEU A 453 124.48 43.41 16.23
N LYS A 454 123.67 43.72 15.20
CA LYS A 454 124.16 44.31 13.93
C LYS A 454 124.87 45.63 14.21
N LEU A 455 124.21 46.56 14.91
CA LEU A 455 124.79 47.85 15.28
C LEU A 455 126.07 47.68 16.09
N ARG A 456 126.13 46.69 16.99
CA ARG A 456 127.36 46.35 17.73
C ARG A 456 128.48 45.82 16.82
N VAL A 457 128.16 45.03 15.79
CA VAL A 457 129.11 44.57 14.77
C VAL A 457 129.58 45.75 13.90
N ASP A 458 128.67 46.63 13.46
CA ASP A 458 128.99 47.81 12.66
C ASP A 458 129.91 48.80 13.40
N MET A 459 129.70 48.97 14.72
CA MET A 459 130.65 49.69 15.59
C MET A 459 132.02 49.01 15.63
N LEU A 460 132.05 47.69 15.83
CA LEU A 460 133.31 46.94 15.94
C LEU A 460 134.08 46.86 14.60
N THR A 461 133.39 46.88 13.45
CA THR A 461 134.05 46.99 12.14
C THR A 461 134.60 48.40 11.92
N ALA A 462 133.89 49.46 12.32
CA ALA A 462 134.43 50.83 12.30
C ALA A 462 135.63 51.02 13.24
N GLU A 463 135.60 50.45 14.45
CA GLU A 463 136.75 50.40 15.37
C GLU A 463 137.94 49.66 14.74
N LYS A 464 137.69 48.49 14.15
CA LYS A 464 138.69 47.65 13.47
C LYS A 464 139.29 48.37 12.25
N ASP A 465 138.50 49.03 11.41
CA ASP A 465 138.99 49.75 10.23
C ASP A 465 139.76 51.03 10.64
N GLN A 466 139.38 51.70 11.73
CA GLN A 466 140.19 52.78 12.33
C GLN A 466 141.54 52.25 12.85
N LEU A 467 141.57 51.06 13.45
CA LEU A 467 142.82 50.40 13.86
C LEU A 467 143.65 49.97 12.65
N THR A 468 143.05 49.46 11.57
CA THR A 468 143.74 49.15 10.30
C THR A 468 144.39 50.41 9.72
N ALA A 469 143.67 51.53 9.61
CA ALA A 469 144.24 52.79 9.13
C ALA A 469 145.38 53.33 10.03
N LYS A 470 145.32 53.10 11.35
CA LYS A 470 146.44 53.39 12.28
C LYS A 470 147.64 52.48 12.02
N VAL A 471 147.42 51.18 11.77
CA VAL A 471 148.48 50.22 11.42
C VAL A 471 149.13 50.62 10.09
N ASP A 472 148.36 50.89 9.04
CA ASP A 472 148.89 51.31 7.73
C ASP A 472 149.71 52.61 7.83
N SER A 473 149.24 53.57 8.62
CA SER A 473 149.99 54.79 8.93
C SER A 473 151.33 54.49 9.62
N LEU A 474 151.33 53.62 10.64
CA LEU A 474 152.56 53.21 11.32
C LEU A 474 153.50 52.42 10.38
N THR A 475 152.98 51.52 9.55
CA THR A 475 153.76 50.77 8.55
C THR A 475 154.40 51.70 7.51
N ASN A 476 153.69 52.74 7.06
CA ASN A 476 154.26 53.74 6.15
C ASN A 476 155.30 54.64 6.83
N ASN A 477 155.13 54.96 8.12
CA ASN A 477 156.15 55.65 8.93
C ASN A 477 157.40 54.78 9.15
N VAL A 478 157.25 53.46 9.33
CA VAL A 478 158.37 52.51 9.41
C VAL A 478 159.09 52.44 8.07
N ARG A 479 158.38 52.20 6.94
CA ARG A 479 158.97 52.21 5.59
C ARG A 479 159.73 53.50 5.25
N SER A 480 159.23 54.65 5.71
CA SER A 480 159.91 55.95 5.56
C SER A 480 161.22 55.99 6.35
N ARG A 481 161.24 55.46 7.59
CA ARG A 481 162.47 55.30 8.38
C ARG A 481 163.43 54.28 7.77
N ASP A 482 162.95 53.15 7.26
CA ASP A 482 163.79 52.16 6.59
C ASP A 482 164.48 52.77 5.36
N GLY A 483 163.75 53.59 4.57
CA GLY A 483 164.32 54.37 3.47
C GLY A 483 165.36 55.41 3.91
N GLN A 484 165.16 56.05 5.07
CA GLN A 484 166.16 56.96 5.67
C GLN A 484 167.41 56.19 6.15
N ILE A 485 167.25 55.00 6.73
CA ILE A 485 168.36 54.14 7.15
C ILE A 485 169.19 53.72 5.93
N ILE A 486 168.54 53.29 4.84
CA ILE A 486 169.23 52.95 3.58
C ILE A 486 170.03 54.16 3.04
N GLN A 487 169.46 55.38 3.07
CA GLN A 487 170.21 56.59 2.69
C GLN A 487 171.39 56.90 3.63
N MET A 488 171.26 56.63 4.93
CA MET A 488 172.35 56.80 5.89
C MET A 488 173.47 55.76 5.64
N ASP A 489 173.13 54.50 5.39
CA ASP A 489 174.11 53.46 5.06
C ASP A 489 174.82 53.75 3.73
N GLU A 490 174.12 54.27 2.71
CA GLU A 490 174.73 54.76 1.45
C GLU A 490 175.69 55.95 1.64
N GLN A 491 175.47 56.79 2.65
CA GLN A 491 176.40 57.87 3.02
C GLN A 491 177.59 57.30 3.81
N LEU A 492 177.32 56.38 4.74
CA LEU A 492 178.33 55.77 5.62
C LEU A 492 179.32 54.92 4.80
N HIS A 493 178.85 54.10 3.87
CA HIS A 493 179.70 53.38 2.91
C HIS A 493 180.54 54.30 2.02
N ARG A 494 180.01 55.48 1.65
CA ARG A 494 180.75 56.49 0.87
C ARG A 494 181.93 57.04 1.65
N LEU A 495 181.69 57.40 2.92
CA LEU A 495 182.72 57.86 3.85
C LEU A 495 183.72 56.74 4.21
N GLN A 496 183.29 55.48 4.26
CA GLN A 496 184.21 54.34 4.44
C GLN A 496 185.16 54.18 3.23
N LEU A 497 184.66 54.31 2.00
CA LEU A 497 185.48 54.28 0.79
C LEU A 497 186.46 55.46 0.70
N GLU A 498 186.05 56.64 1.17
CA GLU A 498 186.91 57.82 1.23
C GLU A 498 188.02 57.68 2.29
N ASN A 499 187.65 57.24 3.51
CA ASN A 499 188.62 56.92 4.57
C ASN A 499 189.60 55.81 4.13
N ALA A 500 189.15 54.79 3.42
CA ALA A 500 190.02 53.73 2.91
C ALA A 500 191.08 54.25 1.93
N LYS A 501 190.75 55.22 1.07
CA LYS A 501 191.74 55.89 0.20
C LYS A 501 192.73 56.73 1.01
N LEU A 502 192.22 57.55 1.93
CA LEU A 502 193.05 58.41 2.77
C LEU A 502 194.02 57.60 3.63
N ILE A 503 193.64 56.40 4.09
CA ILE A 503 194.54 55.48 4.82
C ILE A 503 195.71 55.01 3.94
N ILE A 504 195.47 54.66 2.67
CA ILE A 504 196.52 54.23 1.74
C ILE A 504 197.51 55.38 1.49
N GLU A 505 197.02 56.59 1.21
CA GLU A 505 197.85 57.79 1.05
C GLU A 505 198.68 58.10 2.31
N LEU A 506 198.09 57.90 3.50
CA LEU A 506 198.78 58.05 4.78
C LEU A 506 199.88 57.01 4.98
N GLU A 507 199.65 55.75 4.60
CA GLU A 507 200.65 54.68 4.73
C GLU A 507 201.84 54.88 3.77
N GLU A 508 201.61 55.33 2.54
CA GLU A 508 202.68 55.70 1.60
C GLU A 508 203.53 56.87 2.15
N ALA A 509 202.88 57.94 2.64
CA ALA A 509 203.56 59.06 3.28
C ALA A 509 204.34 58.64 4.55
N ARG A 510 203.78 57.73 5.35
CA ARG A 510 204.39 57.21 6.58
C ARG A 510 205.62 56.34 6.27
N LYS A 511 205.60 55.60 5.15
CA LYS A 511 206.74 54.81 4.66
C LYS A 511 207.89 55.72 4.23
N ALA A 512 207.61 56.76 3.44
CA ALA A 512 208.60 57.78 3.08
C ALA A 512 209.16 58.53 4.30
N SER A 513 208.35 58.76 5.34
CA SER A 513 208.78 59.34 6.60
C SER A 513 209.76 58.44 7.37
N LEU A 514 209.60 57.11 7.32
CA LEU A 514 210.52 56.17 7.97
C LEU A 514 211.89 56.12 7.28
N ASP A 515 211.94 56.15 5.95
CA ASP A 515 213.21 56.18 5.18
C ASP A 515 213.98 57.51 5.37
N LEU A 516 213.26 58.61 5.63
CA LEU A 516 213.88 59.87 6.09
C LEU A 516 214.42 59.78 7.53
N LYS A 517 213.79 58.97 8.39
CA LYS A 517 214.08 58.91 9.83
C LYS A 517 215.25 57.98 10.16
N SER A 518 215.43 56.88 9.42
CA SER A 518 216.67 56.07 9.47
C SER A 518 217.88 56.91 9.07
N ARG A 519 217.79 57.58 7.91
CA ARG A 519 218.82 58.47 7.37
C ARG A 519 219.16 59.67 8.26
N MET A 520 218.22 60.11 9.10
CA MET A 520 218.44 61.13 10.13
C MET A 520 219.27 60.57 11.30
N LYS A 521 218.97 59.35 11.76
CA LYS A 521 219.68 58.66 12.85
C LYS A 521 221.14 58.34 12.47
N ASP A 522 221.39 57.94 11.23
CA ASP A 522 222.75 57.67 10.73
C ASP A 522 223.64 58.93 10.78
N LEU A 523 223.07 60.12 10.55
CA LEU A 523 223.75 61.41 10.68
C LEU A 523 223.92 61.83 12.15
N GLU A 524 222.93 61.54 13.00
CA GLU A 524 222.94 61.88 14.42
C GLU A 524 224.03 61.08 15.18
N GLU A 525 224.20 59.80 14.89
CA GLU A 525 225.30 58.99 15.44
C GLU A 525 226.69 59.48 15.01
N GLU A 526 226.83 60.04 13.81
CA GLU A 526 228.11 60.62 13.35
C GLU A 526 228.41 61.97 14.02
N VAL A 527 227.38 62.78 14.28
CA VAL A 527 227.48 64.02 15.07
C VAL A 527 227.89 63.72 16.52
N ASP A 528 227.36 62.67 17.14
CA ASP A 528 227.73 62.31 18.52
C ASP A 528 229.16 61.76 18.64
N LYS A 529 229.66 61.00 17.64
CA LYS A 529 231.10 60.65 17.54
C LYS A 529 231.97 61.91 17.51
N GLN A 530 231.59 62.93 16.74
CA GLN A 530 232.33 64.20 16.71
C GLN A 530 232.30 64.94 18.05
N LYS A 531 231.17 64.94 18.77
CA LYS A 531 231.08 65.54 20.12
C LYS A 531 232.06 64.90 21.11
N VAL A 532 232.19 63.56 21.12
CA VAL A 532 233.10 62.85 22.04
C VAL A 532 234.58 63.23 21.79
N VAL A 533 235.00 63.30 20.53
CA VAL A 533 236.37 63.75 20.19
C VAL A 533 236.62 65.19 20.64
N ILE A 534 235.60 66.05 20.60
CA ILE A 534 235.68 67.45 21.07
C ILE A 534 235.71 67.53 22.60
N SER A 535 234.97 66.68 23.34
CA SER A 535 234.94 66.70 24.80
C SER A 535 236.27 66.29 25.42
N ASP A 536 236.91 65.24 24.90
CA ASP A 536 238.18 64.74 25.43
C ASP A 536 239.32 65.76 25.20
N GLY A 537 239.33 66.40 24.02
CA GLY A 537 240.20 67.52 23.70
C GLY A 537 239.93 68.81 24.50
N ALA A 538 238.80 68.89 25.21
CA ALA A 538 238.49 69.97 26.15
C ALA A 538 238.86 69.60 27.60
N GLU A 539 238.73 68.34 28.01
CA GLU A 539 239.08 67.88 29.37
C GLU A 539 240.60 67.95 29.60
N GLY A 540 241.42 67.56 28.61
CA GLY A 540 242.88 67.73 28.69
C GLY A 540 243.33 69.19 28.87
N LYS A 541 242.56 70.15 28.32
CA LYS A 541 242.82 71.60 28.53
C LYS A 541 242.42 72.06 29.93
N ARG A 542 241.36 71.49 30.52
CA ARG A 542 240.96 71.78 31.91
C ARG A 542 241.99 71.25 32.91
N GLU A 543 242.58 70.08 32.66
CA GLU A 543 243.62 69.54 33.53
C GLU A 543 244.90 70.39 33.56
N ALA A 544 245.36 70.87 32.40
CA ALA A 544 246.49 71.79 32.32
C ALA A 544 246.29 73.07 33.16
N ILE A 545 245.04 73.58 33.24
CA ILE A 545 244.69 74.74 34.08
C ILE A 545 244.70 74.36 35.57
N ARG A 546 244.18 73.17 35.95
CA ARG A 546 244.23 72.69 37.36
C ARG A 546 245.66 72.61 37.88
N GLN A 547 246.58 72.06 37.08
CA GLN A 547 248.02 72.00 37.39
C GLN A 547 248.64 73.40 37.58
N LEU A 548 248.31 74.35 36.70
CA LEU A 548 248.87 75.71 36.76
C LEU A 548 248.43 76.47 38.02
N CYS A 549 247.13 76.40 38.38
CA CYS A 549 246.60 77.09 39.56
C CYS A 549 247.23 76.61 40.87
N PHE A 550 247.50 75.30 40.99
CA PHE A 550 248.15 74.72 42.17
C PHE A 550 249.57 75.27 42.41
N SER A 551 250.30 75.61 41.33
CA SER A 551 251.61 76.25 41.43
C SER A 551 251.53 77.72 41.89
N LEU A 552 250.50 78.45 41.48
CA LEU A 552 250.32 79.87 41.77
C LEU A 552 250.01 80.14 43.24
N GLU A 553 249.16 79.33 43.86
CA GLU A 553 248.74 79.56 45.24
C GLU A 553 249.85 79.20 46.26
N HIS A 554 250.70 78.22 45.93
CA HIS A 554 251.89 77.89 46.73
C HIS A 554 252.87 79.07 46.89
N TYR A 555 253.07 79.88 45.83
CA TYR A 555 253.86 81.12 45.92
C TYR A 555 253.15 82.23 46.72
N ARG A 556 251.81 82.26 46.72
CA ARG A 556 251.02 83.24 47.46
C ARG A 556 251.05 83.00 48.98
N ASP A 557 251.01 81.74 49.42
CA ASP A 557 251.18 81.38 50.83
C ASP A 557 252.54 81.83 51.38
N GLY A 558 253.62 81.59 50.63
CA GLY A 558 254.97 82.05 50.99
C GLY A 558 255.07 83.58 51.11
N TYR A 559 254.41 84.33 50.23
CA TYR A 559 254.40 85.79 50.29
C TYR A 559 253.65 86.34 51.52
N HIS A 560 252.55 85.69 51.93
CA HIS A 560 251.82 86.08 53.14
C HIS A 560 252.59 85.76 54.43
N GLN A 561 253.31 84.65 54.49
CA GLN A 561 254.23 84.35 55.61
C GLN A 561 255.36 85.38 55.70
N LEU A 562 255.89 85.87 54.57
CA LEU A 562 256.88 86.95 54.57
C LEU A 562 256.29 88.29 55.09
N ARG A 563 255.02 88.58 54.76
CA ARG A 563 254.29 89.75 55.28
C ARG A 563 254.07 89.68 56.80
N GLN A 564 254.04 88.47 57.37
CA GLN A 564 253.90 88.21 58.80
C GLN A 564 255.11 88.66 59.65
N LEU A 565 256.27 88.90 59.02
CA LEU A 565 257.53 89.26 59.71
C LEU A 565 257.88 90.76 59.74
N LEU A 566 257.18 91.62 58.98
CA LEU A 566 257.55 93.05 58.82
C LEU A 566 256.61 94.06 59.49
N GLN A 567 255.49 93.63 60.11
CA GLN A 567 254.53 94.54 60.77
C GLN A 567 254.37 94.37 62.29
N CYS A 568 255.31 93.67 62.91
CA CYS A 568 255.69 93.93 64.30
C CYS A 568 257.21 94.16 64.34
N HIS A 569 257.74 95.09 65.15
CA HIS A 569 257.23 95.44 66.46
C HIS A 569 257.21 96.95 66.74
N ARG A 570 256.01 97.56 66.73
CA ARG A 570 255.44 98.10 67.98
C ARG A 570 253.94 98.41 67.89
N ARG A 571 253.31 98.27 69.05
CA ARG A 571 251.93 98.62 69.39
C ARG A 571 251.47 99.96 68.77
N SER A 572 250.35 99.93 68.07
CA SER A 572 249.11 100.47 68.67
C SER A 572 248.12 99.31 68.90
N PRO A 573 247.25 99.33 69.93
CA PRO A 573 246.72 98.08 70.49
C PRO A 573 245.18 98.02 70.57
N ILE A 574 244.68 96.91 71.16
CA ILE A 574 243.33 96.67 71.72
C ILE A 574 242.26 96.16 70.74
N ALA A 575 241.88 94.90 70.99
CA ALA A 575 240.56 94.27 70.84
C ALA A 575 239.85 94.24 69.47
N ALA A 576 239.69 93.03 68.89
CA ALA A 576 238.50 92.17 69.08
C ALA A 576 238.16 91.33 67.84
N SER A 577 237.87 90.04 68.08
CA SER A 577 237.08 89.10 67.26
C SER A 577 237.36 89.01 65.75
#